data_AF-A0A1R4GVT3-F1
#
_entry.id   AF-A0A1R4GVT3-F1
#
_cell.length_a   1.000
_cell.length_b   1.000
_cell.length_c   1.000
_cell.angle_alpha   90.00
_cell.angle_beta   90.00
_cell.angle_gamma   90.00
#
_symmetry.space_group_name_H-M   'P 1'
#
loop_
_entity.id
_entity.type
_entity.pdbx_description
1 polymer ?
#
loop_
_entity_poly.entity_id
_entity_poly.type
_entity_poly.pdbx_seq_one_letter_code
_entity_poly.pdbx_strand_id
1 'polypeptide(L)' 'MFAIGSVVGPAPYPEMVGYFQSVIGHEAREQFLKATGKLPNKVVACVGGGSNAMGMFSGFMDDESVEKVGVEPAG' A
#
# COMPACT_ATOMS: atom_id res chain seq x y z
N MET A 1 23.08 -5.16 12.27
CA MET A 1 21.82 -5.55 11.61
C MET A 1 21.23 -4.29 10.99
N PHE A 2 21.04 -4.26 9.67
CA PHE A 2 20.47 -3.11 8.97
C PHE A 2 19.03 -3.46 8.59
N ALA A 3 18.06 -2.78 9.23
CA ALA A 3 16.65 -2.92 8.95
C ALA A 3 16.18 -1.71 8.13
N ILE A 4 16.06 -1.88 6.82
CA ILE A 4 15.46 -0.85 5.97
C ILE A 4 13.95 -0.86 6.26
N GLY A 5 13.43 0.25 6.78
CA GLY A 5 12.01 0.40 7.15
C GLY A 5 11.10 0.87 6.01
N SER A 6 11.60 0.94 4.77
CA SER A 6 10.84 1.41 3.62
C SER A 6 11.14 0.64 2.34
N VAL A 7 10.36 0.86 1.27
CA VAL A 7 10.51 0.15 -0.02
C VAL A 7 11.61 0.78 -0.87
N VAL A 8 12.77 1.01 -0.26
CA VAL A 8 13.93 1.67 -0.85
C VAL A 8 15.17 0.80 -0.70
N GLY A 9 16.22 1.13 -1.46
CA GLY A 9 17.48 0.39 -1.42
C GLY A 9 17.54 -0.77 -2.42
N PRO A 10 18.65 -1.53 -2.43
CA PRO A 10 18.86 -2.61 -3.38
C PRO A 10 17.97 -3.82 -3.07
N ALA A 11 17.80 -4.69 -4.06
CA ALA A 11 17.21 -5.99 -3.83
C ALA A 11 17.93 -6.73 -2.69
N PRO A 12 17.20 -7.45 -1.80
CA PRO A 12 15.77 -7.77 -1.87
C PRO A 12 14.86 -6.84 -1.05
N TYR A 13 15.36 -5.72 -0.53
CA TYR A 13 14.64 -4.93 0.47
C TYR A 13 13.30 -4.35 0.01
N PRO A 14 13.16 -3.77 -1.19
CA PRO A 14 11.85 -3.26 -1.65
C PRO A 14 10.78 -4.33 -1.72
N GLU A 15 11.12 -5.53 -2.21
CA GLU A 15 10.20 -6.66 -2.30
C GLU A 15 9.81 -7.17 -0.90
N MET A 16 10.80 -7.37 -0.03
CA MET A 16 10.59 -7.86 1.34
C MET A 16 9.70 -6.91 2.14
N VAL A 17 9.99 -5.60 2.11
CA VAL A 17 9.20 -4.60 2.84
C VAL A 17 7.79 -4.48 2.23
N GLY A 18 7.66 -4.51 0.91
CA GLY A 18 6.36 -4.52 0.24
C GLY A 18 5.51 -5.73 0.66
N TYR A 19 6.12 -6.92 0.69
CA TYR A 19 5.45 -8.14 1.14
C TYR A 19 4.96 -8.04 2.58
N PHE A 20 5.81 -7.59 3.52
CA PHE A 20 5.40 -7.49 4.92
C PHE A 20 4.37 -6.39 5.19
N GLN A 21 4.35 -5.34 4.39
CA GLN A 21 3.34 -4.27 4.48
C GLN A 21 2.00 -4.64 3.81
N SER A 22 1.96 -5.69 2.98
CA SER A 22 0.76 -6.08 2.20
C SER A 22 -0.46 -6.41 3.05
N VAL A 23 -0.25 -6.77 4.33
CA VAL A 23 -1.33 -7.00 5.30
C VAL A 23 -2.29 -5.80 5.40
N ILE A 24 -1.78 -4.57 5.24
CA ILE A 24 -2.58 -3.34 5.27
C ILE A 24 -3.64 -3.36 4.16
N GLY A 25 -3.23 -3.62 2.93
CA GLY A 25 -4.13 -3.69 1.77
C GLY A 25 -5.14 -4.82 1.88
N HIS A 26 -4.71 -6.00 2.33
CA HIS A 26 -5.59 -7.16 2.49
C HIS A 26 -6.68 -6.91 3.54
N GLU A 27 -6.30 -6.44 4.73
CA GLU A 27 -7.25 -6.13 5.80
C GLU A 27 -8.20 -5.00 5.40
N ALA A 28 -7.68 -3.93 4.79
CA ALA A 28 -8.51 -2.80 4.36
C ALA A 28 -9.55 -3.22 3.30
N ARG A 29 -9.18 -4.08 2.34
CA ARG A 29 -10.12 -4.63 1.35
C ARG A 29 -11.23 -5.42 2.04
N GLU A 30 -10.88 -6.34 2.92
CA GLU A 30 -11.85 -7.17 3.65
C GLU A 30 -12.80 -6.31 4.48
N GLN A 31 -12.23 -5.39 5.28
CA GLN A 31 -12.98 -4.52 6.17
C GLN A 31 -13.90 -3.58 5.39
N PHE A 32 -13.44 -3.00 4.29
CA PHE A 32 -14.24 -2.08 3.48
C PHE A 32 -15.39 -2.79 2.76
N LEU A 33 -15.15 -4.00 2.22
CA LEU A 33 -16.20 -4.82 1.63
C LEU A 33 -17.24 -5.23 2.68
N LYS A 34 -16.79 -5.63 3.86
CA LYS A 34 -17.70 -5.99 4.98
C LYS A 34 -18.57 -4.82 5.41
N ALA A 35 -18.02 -3.60 5.42
CA ALA A 35 -18.74 -2.41 5.86
C ALA A 35 -19.67 -1.82 4.79
N THR A 36 -19.30 -1.91 3.51
CA THR A 36 -19.98 -1.15 2.44
C THR A 36 -20.59 -2.02 1.32
N GLY A 37 -20.26 -3.30 1.26
CA GLY A 37 -20.69 -4.23 0.22
C GLY A 37 -20.05 -4.00 -1.16
N LYS A 38 -19.09 -3.08 -1.29
CA LYS A 38 -18.41 -2.74 -2.54
C LYS A 38 -16.96 -2.33 -2.30
N LEU A 39 -16.18 -2.23 -3.37
CA LEU A 39 -14.81 -1.69 -3.30
C LEU A 39 -14.82 -0.15 -3.18
N PRO A 40 -13.78 0.46 -2.60
CA PRO A 40 -13.64 1.92 -2.57
C PRO A 40 -13.42 2.47 -3.98
N ASN A 41 -13.82 3.72 -4.23
CA ASN A 41 -13.47 4.37 -5.50
C ASN A 41 -11.99 4.76 -5.56
N LYS A 42 -11.40 5.11 -4.41
CA LYS A 42 -10.00 5.50 -4.28
C LYS A 42 -9.41 4.97 -2.98
N VAL A 43 -8.13 4.63 -3.01
CA VAL A 43 -7.28 4.43 -1.84
C VAL A 43 -6.17 5.45 -1.87
N VAL A 44 -5.94 6.12 -0.74
CA VAL A 44 -5.01 7.25 -0.65
C VAL A 44 -4.00 6.96 0.45
N ALA A 45 -2.71 7.12 0.14
CA ALA A 45 -1.63 6.88 1.09
C ALA A 45 -0.50 7.90 0.89
N CYS A 46 0.19 8.28 1.97
CA CYS A 46 1.31 9.19 1.88
C CYS A 46 2.56 8.47 1.36
N VAL A 47 3.37 9.17 0.57
CA VAL A 47 4.57 8.63 -0.07
C VAL A 47 5.77 9.45 0.39
N GLY A 48 6.50 8.90 1.36
CA GLY A 48 7.87 9.31 1.69
C GLY A 48 8.85 8.30 1.11
N GLY A 49 9.11 7.21 1.85
CA GLY A 49 9.82 6.03 1.32
C GLY A 49 8.90 4.96 0.72
N GLY A 50 7.57 5.18 0.72
CA GLY A 50 6.59 4.38 -0.01
C GLY A 50 6.07 3.09 0.66
N SER A 51 6.59 2.66 1.81
CA SER A 51 6.23 1.34 2.39
C SER A 51 4.76 1.20 2.75
N ASN A 52 4.19 2.19 3.43
CA ASN A 52 2.76 2.19 3.77
C ASN A 52 1.88 2.22 2.51
N ALA A 53 2.27 3.00 1.49
CA ALA A 53 1.53 3.14 0.25
C ALA A 53 1.54 1.83 -0.55
N MET A 54 2.70 1.19 -0.69
CA MET A 54 2.80 -0.14 -1.33
C MET A 54 1.97 -1.18 -0.59
N GLY A 55 2.01 -1.18 0.75
CA GLY A 55 1.19 -2.07 1.56
C GLY A 55 -0.30 -1.84 1.40
N MET A 56 -0.73 -0.58 1.31
CA MET A 56 -2.14 -0.23 1.04
C MET A 56 -2.56 -0.67 -0.37
N PHE A 57 -1.75 -0.33 -1.38
CA PHE A 57 -2.10 -0.56 -2.78
C PHE A 57 -2.07 -2.04 -3.16
N SER A 58 -1.28 -2.88 -2.47
CA SER A 58 -1.20 -4.32 -2.76
C SER A 58 -2.56 -5.02 -2.71
N GLY A 59 -3.47 -4.57 -1.84
CA GLY A 59 -4.83 -5.14 -1.73
C GLY A 59 -5.76 -4.77 -2.88
N PHE A 60 -5.34 -3.86 -3.77
CA PHE A 60 -6.17 -3.29 -4.85
C PHE A 60 -5.44 -3.22 -6.20
N MET A 61 -4.29 -3.90 -6.36
CA MET A 61 -3.47 -3.79 -7.58
C MET A 61 -4.25 -4.22 -8.83
N ASP A 62 -5.02 -5.30 -8.74
CA ASP A 62 -5.78 -5.89 -9.84
C ASP A 62 -7.15 -5.22 -10.09
N ASP A 63 -7.58 -4.29 -9.22
CA ASP A 63 -8.86 -3.59 -9.37
C ASP A 63 -8.67 -2.26 -10.10
N GLU A 64 -8.90 -2.26 -11.43
CA GLU A 64 -8.82 -1.03 -12.25
C GLU A 64 -9.85 0.04 -11.85
N SER A 65 -10.95 -0.37 -11.21
CA SER A 65 -12.00 0.54 -10.72
C SER A 65 -11.60 1.31 -9.46
N VAL A 66 -10.48 0.96 -8.83
CA VAL A 66 -9.97 1.58 -7.60
C VAL A 66 -8.78 2.46 -7.96
N GLU A 67 -8.92 3.77 -7.80
CA GLU A 67 -7.82 4.72 -8.02
C GLU A 67 -6.82 4.64 -6.86
N LYS A 68 -5.55 4.39 -7.16
CA LYS A 68 -4.45 4.39 -6.17
C LYS A 68 -3.77 5.76 -6.19
N VAL A 69 -3.93 6.53 -5.12
CA VAL A 69 -3.41 7.91 -5.03
C VAL A 69 -2.29 7.99 -4.00
N GLY A 70 -1.07 8.26 -4.47
CA GLY A 70 0.08 8.58 -3.63
C GLY A 70 0.16 10.09 -3.37
N VAL A 71 0.39 10.49 -2.12
CA VAL A 71 0.53 11.90 -1.74
C VAL A 71 1.95 12.16 -1.20
N GLU A 72 2.74 12.93 -1.93
CA GLU A 72 4.09 13.35 -1.53
C GLU A 72 4.07 14.70 -0.78
N PRO A 73 5.06 14.98 0.09
CA PRO A 73 5.23 16.32 0.66
C PRO A 73 5.52 17.35 -0.46
N ALA A 74 4.98 18.56 -0.33
CA ALA A 74 5.13 19.61 -1.33
C ALA A 74 6.51 20.32 -1.29
N GLY A 75 7.32 20.09 -0.25
CA GLY A 75 8.61 20.72 -0.01
C GLY A 75 9.08 20.56 1.43
#